data_AF-G9KBY4-F1
#
_entry.id   AF-G9KBY4-F1
#
_cell.length_a   1.000
_cell.length_b   1.000
_cell.length_c   1.000
_cell.angle_alpha   90.00
_cell.angle_beta   90.00
_cell.angle_gamma   90.00
#
_symmetry.space_group_name_H-M   'P 1'
#
loop_
_entity.id
_entity.type
_entity.pdbx_description
1 polymer ?
#
loop_
_entity_poly.entity_id
_entity_poly.type
_entity_poly.pdbx_seq_one_letter_code
_entity_poly.pdbx_strand_id
1 'polypeptide(L)'
;SRSTHNEMEKNRRAHLRLCLEKLKGLVPLGPESNRESNRHTTLSLLTKAKLHIKKLEDCDRKAIHQIDQLQREQRHLKRQLEKLGIERIRMDSIGSTVSSERSDSDREEIDVDVESTDYLTGDLDWSSSSVSDSDERGSMQSLGSDEGYSSSSM
;
A
#
# COMPACT_ATOMS: atom_id res chain seq x y z
N SER A 1 -46.76 -31.84 16.53
CA SER A 1 -47.50 -31.82 15.26
C SER A 1 -46.58 -31.43 14.11
N ARG A 2 -46.73 -32.03 12.93
CA ARG A 2 -45.92 -31.71 11.73
C ARG A 2 -45.95 -30.23 11.34
N SER A 3 -47.09 -29.56 11.60
CA SER A 3 -47.27 -28.12 11.33
C SER A 3 -46.28 -27.23 12.09
N THR A 4 -46.12 -27.43 13.41
CA THR A 4 -45.17 -26.66 14.24
C THR A 4 -43.73 -26.80 13.76
N HIS A 5 -43.33 -28.02 13.38
CA HIS A 5 -42.00 -28.28 12.83
C HIS A 5 -41.76 -27.52 11.52
N ASN A 6 -42.74 -27.50 10.61
CA ASN A 6 -42.63 -26.79 9.34
C ASN A 6 -42.51 -25.27 9.54
N GLU A 7 -43.25 -24.72 10.49
CA GLU A 7 -43.20 -23.29 10.79
C GLU A 7 -41.83 -22.87 11.35
N MET A 8 -41.27 -23.68 12.26
CA MET A 8 -39.91 -23.46 12.78
C MET A 8 -38.86 -23.50 11.67
N GLU A 9 -38.92 -24.48 10.77
CA GLU A 9 -37.97 -24.58 9.65
C GLU A 9 -38.11 -23.42 8.65
N LYS A 10 -39.35 -22.95 8.42
CA LYS A 10 -39.59 -21.77 7.59
C LYS A 10 -38.97 -20.51 8.21
N ASN A 11 -39.16 -20.30 9.51
CA ASN A 11 -38.55 -19.18 10.23
C ASN A 11 -37.01 -19.27 10.20
N ARG A 12 -36.45 -20.46 10.45
CA ARG A 12 -35.00 -20.69 10.38
C ARG A 12 -34.41 -20.36 9.00
N ARG A 13 -35.10 -20.76 7.92
CA ARG A 13 -34.68 -20.43 6.54
C ARG A 13 -34.78 -18.95 6.24
N ALA A 14 -35.81 -18.26 6.73
CA ALA A 14 -35.93 -16.82 6.58
C ALA A 14 -34.75 -16.09 7.27
N HIS A 15 -34.43 -16.48 8.50
CA HIS A 15 -33.29 -15.94 9.23
C HIS A 15 -31.96 -16.17 8.49
N LEU A 16 -31.73 -17.38 7.98
CA LEU A 16 -30.53 -17.69 7.20
C LEU A 16 -30.38 -16.79 5.97
N ARG A 17 -31.46 -16.53 5.23
CA ARG A 17 -31.43 -15.63 4.08
C ARG A 17 -31.02 -14.21 4.48
N LEU A 18 -31.52 -13.70 5.60
CA LEU A 18 -31.13 -12.38 6.13
C LEU A 18 -29.65 -12.34 6.50
N CYS A 19 -29.11 -13.38 7.15
CA CYS A 19 -27.68 -13.44 7.46
C CYS A 19 -26.81 -13.44 6.19
N LEU A 20 -27.21 -14.19 5.16
CA LEU A 20 -26.49 -14.24 3.89
C LEU A 20 -26.56 -12.91 3.13
N GLU A 21 -27.69 -12.20 3.20
CA GLU A 21 -27.86 -10.88 2.59
C GLU A 21 -26.95 -9.84 3.26
N LYS A 22 -26.92 -9.79 4.60
CA LYS A 22 -25.93 -8.98 5.34
C LYS A 22 -24.50 -9.32 4.96
N LEU A 23 -24.16 -10.61 4.84
CA LEU A 23 -22.81 -11.03 4.45
C LEU A 23 -22.44 -10.54 3.04
N LYS A 24 -23.38 -10.53 2.08
CA LYS A 24 -23.12 -10.00 0.74
C LYS A 24 -22.70 -8.53 0.77
N GLY A 25 -23.25 -7.73 1.69
CA GLY A 25 -22.88 -6.32 1.85
C GLY A 25 -21.48 -6.08 2.41
N LEU A 26 -20.88 -7.06 3.10
CA LEU A 26 -19.55 -6.95 3.70
C LEU A 26 -18.44 -7.52 2.80
N VAL A 27 -18.78 -8.41 1.88
CA VAL A 27 -17.80 -9.06 1.01
C VAL A 27 -17.67 -8.24 -0.29
N PRO A 28 -16.45 -7.95 -0.76
CA PRO A 28 -16.25 -7.29 -2.05
C PRO A 28 -16.61 -8.27 -3.18
N LEU A 29 -17.88 -8.26 -3.56
CA LEU A 29 -18.44 -9.11 -4.62
C LEU A 29 -18.34 -8.48 -6.02
N GLY A 30 -17.82 -7.25 -6.13
CA GLY A 30 -17.64 -6.50 -7.38
C GLY A 30 -18.91 -5.76 -7.83
N PRO A 31 -18.80 -4.82 -8.79
CA PRO A 31 -19.93 -4.05 -9.35
C PRO A 31 -20.96 -4.89 -10.13
N GLU A 32 -20.65 -6.17 -10.36
CA GLU A 32 -21.59 -7.14 -10.92
C GLU A 32 -22.58 -7.66 -9.86
N SER A 33 -22.36 -7.39 -8.57
CA SER A 33 -23.17 -7.92 -7.47
C SER A 33 -24.55 -7.26 -7.33
N ASN A 34 -24.78 -6.13 -7.98
CA ASN A 34 -26.02 -5.35 -7.96
C ASN A 34 -26.78 -5.43 -9.30
N ARG A 35 -26.12 -5.73 -10.42
CA ARG A 35 -26.77 -6.08 -11.70
C ARG A 35 -26.99 -7.58 -11.88
N GLU A 36 -26.21 -8.43 -11.20
CA GLU A 36 -26.23 -9.89 -11.25
C GLU A 36 -26.28 -10.53 -9.83
N SER A 37 -26.90 -9.84 -8.86
CA SER A 37 -26.99 -10.24 -7.43
C SER A 37 -27.56 -11.64 -7.17
N ASN A 38 -28.23 -12.21 -8.17
CA ASN A 38 -28.96 -13.46 -8.08
C ASN A 38 -28.12 -14.71 -8.45
N ARG A 39 -26.87 -14.58 -8.92
CA ARG A 39 -26.06 -15.75 -9.34
C ARG A 39 -25.05 -16.27 -8.31
N HIS A 40 -24.82 -15.54 -7.22
CA HIS A 40 -23.90 -16.04 -6.18
C HIS A 40 -24.57 -17.10 -5.31
N THR A 41 -24.10 -18.35 -5.44
CA THR A 41 -24.47 -19.45 -4.55
C THR A 41 -23.95 -19.22 -3.14
N THR A 42 -24.60 -19.81 -2.11
CA THR A 42 -24.13 -19.74 -0.72
C THR A 42 -22.67 -20.16 -0.57
N LEU A 43 -22.25 -21.21 -1.28
CA LEU A 43 -20.87 -21.69 -1.25
C LEU A 43 -19.88 -20.64 -1.79
N SER A 44 -20.20 -20.01 -2.93
CA SER A 44 -19.34 -18.98 -3.52
C SER A 44 -19.18 -17.77 -2.60
N LEU A 45 -20.25 -17.36 -1.91
CA LEU A 45 -20.24 -16.27 -0.94
C LEU A 45 -19.35 -16.59 0.25
N LEU A 46 -19.53 -17.76 0.87
CA LEU A 46 -18.73 -18.18 2.01
C LEU A 46 -17.24 -18.32 1.65
N THR A 47 -16.94 -18.82 0.46
CA THR A 47 -15.56 -18.94 -0.03
C THR A 47 -14.91 -17.57 -0.21
N LYS A 48 -15.62 -16.63 -0.84
CA LYS A 48 -15.14 -15.24 -1.01
C LYS A 48 -15.00 -14.51 0.32
N ALA A 49 -15.93 -14.71 1.26
CA ALA A 49 -15.85 -14.14 2.61
C ALA A 49 -14.59 -14.62 3.34
N LYS A 50 -14.33 -15.94 3.32
CA LYS A 50 -13.12 -16.52 3.92
C LYS A 50 -11.85 -15.96 3.29
N LEU A 51 -11.83 -15.80 1.97
CA LEU A 51 -10.71 -15.19 1.26
C LEU A 51 -10.54 -13.71 1.63
N HIS A 52 -11.64 -12.97 1.77
CA HIS A 52 -11.60 -11.56 2.11
C HIS A 52 -11.01 -11.33 3.51
N ILE A 53 -11.41 -12.13 4.50
CA ILE A 53 -10.81 -12.10 5.85
C ILE A 53 -9.30 -12.28 5.77
N LYS A 54 -8.82 -13.31 5.06
CA LYS A 54 -7.37 -13.54 4.88
C LYS A 54 -6.65 -12.35 4.25
N LYS A 55 -7.26 -11.74 3.22
CA LYS A 55 -6.68 -10.56 2.56
C LYS A 55 -6.58 -9.37 3.52
N LEU A 56 -7.61 -9.13 4.33
CA LEU A 56 -7.58 -8.07 5.34
C LEU A 56 -6.48 -8.33 6.37
N GLU A 57 -6.39 -9.55 6.90
CA GLU A 57 -5.33 -9.94 7.84
C GLU A 57 -3.93 -9.75 7.24
N ASP A 58 -3.74 -10.06 5.95
CA ASP A 58 -2.47 -9.87 5.25
C ASP A 58 -2.14 -8.38 5.05
N CYS A 59 -3.14 -7.56 4.70
CA CYS A 59 -2.99 -6.12 4.57
C CYS A 59 -2.63 -5.47 5.91
N ASP A 60 -3.29 -5.86 7.00
CA ASP A 60 -3.00 -5.34 8.34
C ASP A 60 -1.56 -5.67 8.77
N ARG A 61 -1.10 -6.90 8.52
CA ARG A 61 0.30 -7.28 8.81
C ARG A 61 1.30 -6.44 8.00
N LYS A 62 1.02 -6.17 6.73
CA LYS A 62 1.87 -5.32 5.89
C LYS A 62 1.85 -3.86 6.34
N ALA A 63 0.68 -3.34 6.72
CA ALA A 63 0.54 -1.98 7.21
C ALA A 63 1.34 -1.76 8.50
N ILE A 64 1.28 -2.71 9.45
CA ILE A 64 2.10 -2.67 10.67
C ILE A 64 3.59 -2.64 10.32
N HIS A 65 4.04 -3.51 9.40
CA HIS A 65 5.43 -3.51 8.96
C HIS A 65 5.84 -2.16 8.35
N GLN A 66 4.97 -1.57 7.52
CA GLN A 66 5.23 -0.27 6.90
C GLN A 66 5.34 0.84 7.95
N ILE A 67 4.49 0.82 8.96
CA ILE A 67 4.58 1.76 10.10
C ILE A 67 5.93 1.63 10.79
N ASP A 68 6.39 0.41 11.08
CA ASP A 68 7.68 0.18 11.73
C ASP A 68 8.87 0.67 10.90
N GLN A 69 8.82 0.51 9.58
CA GLN A 69 9.83 1.01 8.65
C GLN A 69 9.88 2.54 8.68
N LEU A 70 8.73 3.19 8.49
CA LEU A 70 8.62 4.65 8.49
C LEU A 70 9.03 5.27 9.83
N GLN A 71 8.70 4.62 10.95
CA GLN A 71 9.15 5.06 12.26
C GLN A 71 10.68 4.94 12.42
N ARG A 72 11.31 3.92 11.85
CA ARG A 72 12.78 3.78 11.83
C ARG A 72 13.42 4.88 11.00
N GLU A 73 12.88 5.17 9.82
CA GLU A 73 13.34 6.26 8.96
C GLU A 73 13.19 7.62 9.64
N GLN A 74 12.03 7.89 10.25
CA GLN A 74 11.80 9.13 11.00
C GLN A 74 12.84 9.30 12.12
N ARG A 75 13.14 8.25 12.89
CA ARG A 75 14.20 8.29 13.91
C ARG A 75 15.59 8.50 13.30
N HIS A 76 15.88 7.91 12.16
CA HIS A 76 17.14 8.09 11.46
C HIS A 76 17.32 9.54 11.01
N LEU A 77 16.33 10.09 10.30
CA LEU A 77 16.34 11.48 9.82
C LEU A 77 16.43 12.49 10.96
N LYS A 78 15.69 12.27 12.07
CA LYS A 78 15.77 13.13 13.27
C LYS A 78 17.20 13.19 13.83
N ARG A 79 17.91 12.07 13.90
CA ARG A 79 19.32 12.04 14.35
C ARG A 79 20.27 12.73 13.36
N GLN A 80 20.00 12.64 12.05
CA GLN A 80 20.80 13.36 11.05
C GLN A 80 20.62 14.87 11.19
N LEU A 81 19.38 15.33 11.37
CA LEU A 81 19.07 16.74 11.62
C LEU A 81 19.71 17.25 12.91
N GLU A 82 19.67 16.47 13.99
CA GLU A 82 20.34 16.82 15.24
C GLU A 82 21.86 16.98 15.04
N LYS A 83 22.52 16.06 14.33
CA LYS A 83 23.96 16.17 14.02
C LYS A 83 24.28 17.43 13.21
N LEU A 84 23.51 17.71 12.15
CA LEU A 84 23.71 18.90 11.32
C LEU A 84 23.40 20.20 12.09
N GLY A 85 22.45 20.16 13.03
CA GLY A 85 22.16 21.27 13.95
C GLY A 85 23.28 21.52 14.96
N ILE A 86 23.95 20.47 15.43
CA ILE A 86 25.14 20.54 16.32
C ILE A 86 26.41 20.94 15.56
N GLU A 87 26.47 20.73 14.24
CA GLU A 87 27.59 21.11 13.37
C GLU A 87 27.54 22.60 12.92
N ARG A 88 26.35 23.12 12.59
CA ARG A 88 25.97 24.53 12.93
C ARG A 88 26.09 24.71 14.45
N ILE A 89 25.81 25.80 15.15
CA ILE A 89 26.18 25.99 16.58
C ILE A 89 27.69 25.89 16.85
N ARG A 90 28.34 24.73 16.66
CA ARG A 90 29.79 24.55 16.78
C ARG A 90 30.52 25.43 15.78
N MET A 91 30.20 25.36 14.49
CA MET A 91 30.86 26.19 13.47
C MET A 91 30.65 27.70 13.72
N ASP A 92 29.50 28.06 14.29
CA ASP A 92 29.11 29.43 14.63
C ASP A 92 29.88 29.97 15.86
N SER A 93 30.43 29.09 16.71
CA SER A 93 31.03 29.44 18.01
C SER A 93 32.56 29.42 18.04
N ILE A 94 33.25 28.86 17.03
CA ILE A 94 34.74 28.91 16.93
C ILE A 94 35.27 30.03 16.02
N GLY A 95 34.39 30.90 15.49
CA GLY A 95 34.76 31.96 14.55
C GLY A 95 34.66 33.41 15.05
N SER A 96 33.93 33.70 16.13
CA SER A 96 33.67 35.09 16.55
C SER A 96 34.29 35.40 17.92
N THR A 97 35.59 35.61 17.93
CA THR A 97 36.15 36.60 18.86
C THR A 97 35.90 37.98 18.26
N VAL A 98 35.18 38.82 19.02
CA VAL A 98 35.03 40.27 18.91
C VAL A 98 34.03 40.83 17.89
N SER A 99 33.01 41.52 18.45
CA SER A 99 32.44 42.80 17.99
C SER A 99 30.97 42.83 17.54
N SER A 100 30.27 43.71 18.26
CA SER A 100 29.16 44.57 17.84
C SER A 100 27.74 44.12 18.16
N GLU A 101 27.31 44.73 19.25
CA GLU A 101 25.95 45.07 19.66
C GLU A 101 25.00 45.37 18.48
N ARG A 102 23.75 44.92 18.64
CA ARG A 102 22.52 45.25 17.88
C ARG A 102 22.23 44.40 16.63
N SER A 103 21.26 43.49 16.78
CA SER A 103 20.24 43.28 15.76
C SER A 103 18.96 42.81 16.44
N ASP A 104 18.06 43.77 16.60
CA ASP A 104 16.63 43.54 16.82
C ASP A 104 16.09 43.07 15.46
N SER A 105 15.78 41.78 15.34
CA SER A 105 15.21 41.22 14.12
C SER A 105 13.88 40.60 14.48
N ASP A 106 12.84 41.40 14.33
CA ASP A 106 11.45 41.02 14.47
C ASP A 106 11.16 39.74 13.69
N ARG A 107 10.61 38.76 14.41
CA ARG A 107 10.15 37.48 13.89
C ARG A 107 8.77 37.70 13.29
N GLU A 108 8.69 37.83 11.97
CA GLU A 108 7.39 37.72 11.28
C GLU A 108 7.01 36.23 11.16
N GLU A 109 5.90 35.86 11.79
CA GLU A 109 5.28 34.54 11.63
C GLU A 109 4.56 34.50 10.27
N ILE A 110 5.06 33.68 9.36
CA ILE A 110 4.45 33.47 8.05
C ILE A 110 3.37 32.40 8.21
N ASP A 111 2.10 32.81 8.26
CA ASP A 111 0.96 31.90 8.13
C ASP A 111 0.89 31.42 6.68
N VAL A 112 1.11 30.11 6.49
CA VAL A 112 0.92 29.44 5.20
C VAL A 112 -0.54 29.05 5.05
N ASP A 113 -1.29 29.81 4.25
CA ASP A 113 -2.65 29.45 3.85
C ASP A 113 -2.60 28.28 2.85
N VAL A 114 -3.27 27.17 3.19
CA VAL A 114 -3.39 26.00 2.32
C VAL A 114 -4.64 26.21 1.49
N GLU A 115 -4.47 26.78 0.30
CA GLU A 115 -5.55 26.89 -0.68
C GLU A 115 -5.98 25.49 -1.11
N SER A 116 -7.23 25.14 -0.77
CA SER A 116 -7.93 23.94 -1.22
C SER A 116 -8.12 24.03 -2.73
N THR A 117 -7.35 23.25 -3.49
CA THR A 117 -7.68 22.99 -4.89
C THR A 117 -8.69 21.85 -4.96
N ASP A 118 -9.94 22.20 -4.73
CA ASP A 118 -11.07 21.45 -5.23
C ASP A 118 -11.28 21.80 -6.71
N TYR A 119 -11.69 20.77 -7.44
CA TYR A 119 -12.34 20.74 -8.75
C TYR A 119 -11.57 20.10 -9.92
N LEU A 120 -12.19 18.98 -10.33
CA LEU A 120 -12.30 18.38 -11.67
C LEU A 120 -11.42 17.17 -11.97
N THR A 121 -11.98 16.00 -11.62
CA THR A 121 -12.20 14.87 -12.53
C THR A 121 -11.80 15.12 -13.99
N GLY A 122 -10.77 14.42 -14.44
CA GLY A 122 -10.41 14.29 -15.85
C GLY A 122 -9.20 13.36 -15.99
N ASP A 123 -9.40 12.23 -16.65
CA ASP A 123 -8.45 11.13 -16.84
C ASP A 123 -6.98 11.57 -17.04
N LEU A 124 -6.09 11.10 -16.17
CA LEU A 124 -4.65 11.07 -16.42
C LEU A 124 -4.23 9.61 -16.56
N ASP A 125 -4.22 9.18 -17.83
CA ASP A 125 -3.49 8.01 -18.31
C ASP A 125 -2.02 8.10 -17.86
N TRP A 126 -1.64 7.26 -16.90
CA TRP A 126 -0.24 7.03 -16.55
C TRP A 126 0.39 6.20 -17.67
N SER A 127 0.66 6.87 -18.79
CA SER A 127 1.50 6.36 -19.86
C SER A 127 2.91 6.17 -19.31
N SER A 128 3.29 4.91 -19.12
CA SER A 128 4.63 4.48 -18.77
C SER A 128 5.60 4.85 -19.90
N SER A 129 6.25 6.02 -19.79
CA SER A 129 7.35 6.40 -20.67
C SER A 129 8.63 5.68 -20.23
N SER A 130 8.90 4.53 -20.85
CA SER A 130 10.23 3.93 -20.85
C SER A 130 11.13 4.67 -21.84
N VAL A 131 12.22 5.28 -21.36
CA VAL A 131 13.35 5.79 -22.16
C VAL A 131 14.63 5.27 -21.46
N SER A 132 15.32 4.29 -22.06
CA SER A 132 16.56 4.42 -22.87
C SER A 132 17.75 5.02 -22.12
N ASP A 133 19.01 4.65 -22.30
CA ASP A 133 19.79 3.64 -23.02
C ASP A 133 21.24 3.88 -22.53
N SER A 134 22.08 2.86 -22.35
CA SER A 134 23.52 3.04 -22.14
C SER A 134 24.27 1.76 -22.45
N ASP A 135 24.89 1.75 -23.63
CA ASP A 135 25.91 0.80 -24.10
C ASP A 135 27.19 0.88 -23.27
N GLU A 136 27.71 -0.26 -22.83
CA GLU A 136 29.10 -0.42 -22.41
C GLU A 136 29.69 -1.66 -23.09
N ARG A 137 30.85 -1.45 -23.73
CA ARG A 137 31.52 -2.35 -24.67
C ARG A 137 32.19 -3.55 -23.97
N GLY A 138 32.19 -4.69 -24.66
CA GLY A 138 33.38 -5.54 -24.79
C GLY A 138 33.36 -6.94 -24.16
N SER A 139 33.26 -7.98 -25.01
CA SER A 139 34.36 -8.95 -25.18
C SER A 139 34.02 -9.96 -26.27
N MET A 140 34.99 -10.12 -27.18
CA MET A 140 35.00 -11.17 -28.18
C MET A 140 35.41 -12.52 -27.57
N GLN A 141 35.10 -13.58 -28.33
CA GLN A 141 35.70 -14.92 -28.31
C GLN A 141 35.10 -15.93 -27.31
N SER A 142 34.33 -16.89 -27.85
CA SER A 142 34.70 -18.29 -27.69
C SER A 142 34.11 -19.13 -28.82
N LEU A 143 34.99 -19.81 -29.54
CA LEU A 143 34.71 -20.83 -30.53
C LEU A 143 34.76 -22.19 -29.86
N GLY A 144 33.89 -23.11 -30.31
CA GLY A 144 34.01 -24.55 -30.12
C GLY A 144 32.98 -25.13 -29.14
N SER A 145 32.38 -26.29 -29.36
CA SER A 145 32.39 -27.23 -30.49
C SER A 145 31.16 -28.13 -30.33
N ASP A 146 30.73 -28.67 -31.46
CA ASP A 146 29.76 -29.76 -31.64
C ASP A 146 30.32 -31.10 -31.11
N GLU A 147 29.55 -31.80 -30.26
CA GLU A 147 29.57 -33.26 -30.00
C GLU A 147 28.67 -33.51 -28.77
N GLY A 148 27.79 -34.51 -28.66
CA GLY A 148 27.48 -35.71 -29.42
C GLY A 148 26.64 -36.60 -28.46
N TYR A 149 25.70 -37.37 -29.01
CA TYR A 149 24.96 -38.51 -28.46
C TYR A 149 25.18 -38.96 -26.99
N SER A 150 24.09 -39.19 -26.26
CA SER A 150 23.65 -40.57 -25.89
C SER A 150 22.34 -40.59 -25.09
N SER A 151 21.40 -41.39 -25.60
CA SER A 151 20.28 -41.97 -24.87
C SER A 151 20.79 -43.04 -23.91
N SER A 152 20.25 -43.11 -22.70
CA SER A 152 20.23 -44.36 -21.92
C SER A 152 19.01 -44.35 -21.01
N SER A 153 18.03 -45.14 -21.42
CA SER A 153 16.95 -45.68 -20.61
C SER A 153 17.48 -46.65 -19.56
N MET A 154 16.99 -46.52 -18.32
CA MET A 154 16.69 -47.60 -17.38
C MET A 154 15.47 -47.21 -16.54
#